data_AF-A0A3D3UVR5-F1
#
_entry.id   AF-A0A3D3UVR5-F1
#
_cell.length_a   1.000
_cell.length_b   1.000
_cell.length_c   1.000
_cell.angle_alpha   90.00
_cell.angle_beta   90.00
_cell.angle_gamma   90.00
#
_symmetry.space_group_name_H-M   'P 1'
#
loop_
_entity.id
_entity.type
_entity.pdbx_description
1 polymer ?
#
loop_
_entity_poly.entity_id
_entity_poly.type
_entity_poly.pdbx_seq_one_letter_code
_entity_poly.pdbx_strand_id
1 'polypeptide(L)'
;MSRTLITGFVFLAVTIFAVFMIFGTGIHPDGFNAAKAAVASEPGVAGGRDSLQSELQELLMERRRILSGIVESMKIFLESGRGDIEEYRDANIALLRAEMDLCTTPNERIEILQKIVQFHKKFEEQIKRRADEGHTTQYDVDRAKVAMLEAQIELVRENLKVQSTN
;
A
#
# COMPACT_ATOMS: atom_id res chain seq x y z
N MET A 1 10.77 -3.64 38.78
CA MET A 1 11.79 -3.30 37.77
C MET A 1 11.13 -2.51 36.65
N SER A 2 11.85 -1.51 36.16
CA SER A 2 11.40 -0.35 35.39
C SER A 2 10.88 -0.65 33.98
N ARG A 3 9.98 0.23 33.51
CA ARG A 3 9.41 0.35 32.15
C ARG A 3 10.40 1.08 31.23
N THR A 4 10.48 0.70 29.95
CA THR A 4 10.83 1.55 28.78
C THR A 4 10.37 0.78 27.52
N LEU A 5 9.24 1.07 26.85
CA LEU A 5 8.95 2.20 25.95
C LEU A 5 9.99 2.36 24.84
N ILE A 6 9.73 1.76 23.67
CA ILE A 6 10.29 2.19 22.37
C ILE A 6 9.11 2.39 21.41
N THR A 7 8.53 3.58 21.52
CA THR A 7 7.78 4.24 20.47
C THR A 7 8.73 5.22 19.79
N GLY A 8 8.95 5.08 18.48
CA GLY A 8 9.58 6.10 17.64
C GLY A 8 8.96 6.02 16.25
N PHE A 9 7.94 6.83 15.95
CA PHE A 9 8.04 8.13 15.26
C PHE A 9 8.76 8.01 13.91
N VAL A 10 8.03 7.87 12.79
CA VAL A 10 7.23 8.87 12.04
C VAL A 10 7.97 9.22 10.75
N PHE A 11 7.31 8.91 9.64
CA PHE A 11 7.61 9.31 8.28
C PHE A 11 7.86 10.82 8.18
N LEU A 12 8.96 11.22 7.53
CA LEU A 12 9.19 12.61 7.13
C LEU A 12 9.53 12.71 5.64
N ALA A 13 8.52 13.20 4.90
CA ALA A 13 8.57 14.10 3.75
C ALA A 13 9.47 13.76 2.53
N VAL A 14 8.83 13.23 1.49
CA VAL A 14 9.22 13.46 0.09
C VAL A 14 8.60 14.78 -0.36
N THR A 15 9.42 15.82 -0.58
CA THR A 15 9.09 16.92 -1.48
C THR A 15 10.37 17.64 -1.92
N ILE A 16 10.80 17.44 -3.17
CA ILE A 16 11.57 18.46 -3.88
C ILE A 16 10.83 18.75 -5.18
N PHE A 17 10.28 19.96 -5.21
CA PHE A 17 9.57 20.58 -6.31
C PHE A 17 10.60 21.03 -7.36
N ALA A 18 10.49 20.54 -8.59
CA ALA A 18 11.31 21.01 -9.70
C ALA A 18 10.79 22.39 -10.16
N VAL A 19 11.59 23.44 -9.98
CA VAL A 19 11.34 24.74 -10.61
C VAL A 19 12.24 24.86 -11.83
N PHE A 20 11.64 24.61 -12.99
CA PHE A 20 12.14 25.06 -14.29
C PHE A 20 11.96 26.59 -14.37
N MET A 21 13.07 27.33 -14.50
CA MET A 21 13.04 28.73 -14.95
C MET A 21 13.95 28.87 -16.17
N ILE A 22 13.28 29.11 -17.28
CA ILE A 22 13.75 29.46 -18.61
C ILE A 22 14.44 30.83 -18.56
N PHE A 23 15.55 31.03 -19.29
CA PHE A 23 15.74 32.15 -20.23
C PHE A 23 17.04 31.97 -21.00
N GLY A 24 16.92 31.90 -22.33
CA GLY A 24 18.03 31.98 -23.27
C GLY A 24 18.17 33.38 -23.88
N THR A 25 19.25 33.52 -24.66
CA THR A 25 19.70 34.66 -25.50
C THR A 25 20.48 35.77 -24.77
N GLY A 26 21.67 36.22 -25.18
CA GLY A 26 22.54 35.84 -26.30
C GLY A 26 23.88 36.61 -26.30
N ILE A 27 24.87 36.01 -26.98
CA ILE A 27 26.02 36.56 -27.75
C ILE A 27 26.95 37.62 -27.12
N HIS A 28 28.21 37.21 -26.90
CA HIS A 28 29.37 37.94 -27.44
C HIS A 28 30.47 36.95 -27.88
N PRO A 29 31.16 37.18 -29.02
CA PRO A 29 32.19 36.29 -29.54
C PRO A 29 33.56 36.77 -29.03
N ASP A 30 34.34 35.88 -28.44
CA ASP A 30 35.80 35.93 -28.56
C ASP A 30 36.39 34.58 -28.15
N GLY A 31 37.36 34.16 -28.95
CA GLY A 31 37.79 32.78 -29.05
C GLY A 31 38.37 32.21 -27.76
N PHE A 32 37.98 30.97 -27.49
CA PHE A 32 38.87 30.00 -26.86
C PHE A 32 38.57 28.63 -27.46
N ASN A 33 39.49 28.14 -28.30
CA ASN A 33 39.62 26.72 -28.57
C ASN A 33 39.98 26.04 -27.25
N ALA A 34 38.98 25.45 -26.58
CA ALA A 34 39.19 24.51 -25.50
C ALA A 34 38.17 23.39 -25.67
N ALA A 35 38.71 22.23 -26.05
CA ALA A 35 38.10 20.91 -25.96
C ALA A 35 36.64 20.80 -26.38
N LYS A 36 36.43 20.10 -27.51
CA LYS A 36 35.24 19.28 -27.73
C LYS A 36 35.18 18.25 -26.60
N ALA A 37 34.69 18.67 -25.43
CA ALA A 37 34.10 17.78 -24.45
C ALA A 37 32.88 17.22 -25.16
N ALA A 38 33.06 16.05 -25.77
CA ALA A 38 31.96 15.16 -26.04
C ALA A 38 31.19 15.05 -24.73
N VAL A 39 30.02 15.68 -24.67
CA VAL A 39 29.01 15.40 -23.67
C VAL A 39 28.67 13.94 -23.88
N ALA A 40 29.42 13.08 -23.21
CA ALA A 40 28.99 11.74 -22.91
C ALA A 40 27.76 11.96 -22.03
N SER A 41 26.59 11.93 -22.66
CA SER A 41 25.33 11.69 -21.96
C SER A 41 25.56 10.44 -21.12
N GLU A 42 25.71 10.59 -19.81
CA GLU A 42 25.91 9.46 -18.91
C GLU A 42 24.77 8.46 -19.12
N PRO A 43 25.02 7.25 -19.65
CA PRO A 43 23.97 6.27 -19.89
C PRO A 43 23.43 5.64 -18.59
N GLY A 44 23.97 6.02 -17.43
CA GLY A 44 23.80 5.29 -16.17
C GLY A 44 22.53 5.61 -15.37
N VAL A 45 21.94 6.79 -15.53
CA VAL A 45 20.82 7.23 -14.65
C VAL A 45 19.47 6.64 -15.07
N ALA A 46 19.26 6.42 -16.38
CA ALA A 46 18.04 5.79 -16.89
C ALA A 46 17.99 4.29 -16.55
N GLY A 47 19.10 3.57 -16.73
CA GLY A 47 19.17 2.12 -16.46
C GLY A 47 18.95 1.75 -14.99
N GLY A 48 19.38 2.60 -14.05
CA GLY A 48 19.21 2.34 -12.62
C GLY A 48 17.77 2.53 -12.10
N ARG A 49 17.00 3.46 -12.67
CA ARG A 49 15.60 3.65 -12.26
C ARG A 49 14.70 2.52 -12.78
N ASP A 50 14.91 2.13 -14.03
CA ASP A 50 14.14 1.07 -14.67
C ASP A 50 14.42 -0.30 -14.02
N SER A 51 15.67 -0.55 -13.61
CA SER A 51 16.01 -1.77 -12.85
C SER A 51 15.34 -1.80 -11.47
N LEU A 52 15.32 -0.68 -10.74
CA LEU A 52 14.65 -0.60 -9.44
C LEU A 52 13.13 -0.75 -9.55
N GLN A 53 12.52 -0.24 -10.63
CA GLN A 53 11.09 -0.40 -10.88
C GLN A 53 10.74 -1.87 -11.19
N SER A 54 11.57 -2.56 -11.97
CA SER A 54 11.42 -3.99 -12.24
C SER A 54 11.53 -4.82 -10.95
N GLU A 55 12.55 -4.54 -10.13
CA GLU A 55 12.76 -5.21 -8.85
C GLU A 55 11.58 -5.00 -7.90
N LEU A 56 11.06 -3.76 -7.80
CA LEU A 56 9.88 -3.47 -6.99
C LEU A 56 8.66 -4.27 -7.47
N GLN A 57 8.43 -4.32 -8.78
CA GLN A 57 7.31 -5.06 -9.35
C GLN A 57 7.41 -6.56 -9.04
N GLU A 58 8.59 -7.14 -9.17
CA GLU A 58 8.85 -8.55 -8.84
C GLU A 58 8.56 -8.84 -7.36
N LEU A 59 9.04 -7.97 -6.44
CA LEU A 59 8.80 -8.11 -5.00
C LEU A 59 7.30 -8.01 -4.65
N LEU A 60 6.56 -7.08 -5.27
CA LEU A 60 5.13 -6.92 -5.05
C LEU A 60 4.34 -8.14 -5.55
N MET A 61 4.68 -8.66 -6.74
CA MET A 61 4.07 -9.87 -7.28
C MET A 61 4.34 -11.09 -6.41
N GLU A 62 5.58 -11.24 -5.93
CA GLU A 62 5.96 -12.36 -5.08
C GLU A 62 5.27 -12.28 -3.70
N ARG A 63 5.19 -11.10 -3.10
CA ARG A 63 4.43 -10.88 -1.86
C ARG A 63 2.96 -11.28 -2.04
N ARG A 64 2.33 -10.85 -3.14
CA ARG A 64 0.94 -11.24 -3.45
C ARG A 64 0.81 -12.75 -3.61
N ARG A 65 1.74 -13.40 -4.31
CA ARG A 65 1.75 -14.86 -4.53
C ARG A 65 1.82 -15.64 -3.21
N ILE A 66 2.74 -15.26 -2.32
CA ILE A 66 2.90 -15.90 -1.01
C ILE A 66 1.63 -15.71 -0.16
N LEU A 67 1.12 -14.48 -0.08
CA LEU A 67 -0.09 -14.18 0.69
C LEU A 67 -1.31 -14.93 0.17
N SER A 68 -1.43 -15.12 -1.16
CA SER A 68 -2.48 -15.94 -1.75
C SER A 68 -2.43 -17.38 -1.26
N GLY A 69 -1.22 -17.98 -1.18
CA GLY A 69 -1.05 -19.33 -0.63
C GLY A 69 -1.37 -19.43 0.87
N ILE A 70 -1.03 -18.39 1.64
CA ILE A 70 -1.38 -18.30 3.07
C ILE A 70 -2.89 -18.24 3.26
N VAL A 71 -3.59 -17.38 2.52
CA VAL A 71 -5.05 -17.25 2.60
C VAL A 71 -5.74 -18.58 2.29
N GLU A 72 -5.29 -19.28 1.24
CA GLU A 72 -5.86 -20.58 0.88
C GLU A 72 -5.63 -21.63 1.98
N SER A 73 -4.42 -21.68 2.54
CA SER A 73 -4.10 -22.60 3.64
C SER A 73 -4.94 -22.29 4.89
N MET A 74 -5.08 -21.02 5.25
CA MET A 74 -5.87 -20.59 6.40
C MET A 74 -7.37 -20.86 6.21
N LYS A 75 -7.87 -20.73 4.99
CA LYS A 75 -9.24 -21.10 4.65
C LYS A 75 -9.47 -22.59 4.92
N ILE A 76 -8.59 -23.47 4.44
CA ILE A 76 -8.67 -24.92 4.66
C ILE A 76 -8.61 -25.25 6.16
N PHE A 77 -7.75 -24.57 6.93
CA PHE A 77 -7.69 -24.77 8.38
C PHE A 77 -8.96 -24.31 9.08
N LEU A 78 -9.51 -23.16 8.72
CA LEU A 78 -10.76 -22.65 9.29
C LEU A 78 -11.94 -23.57 8.98
N GLU A 79 -12.08 -24.00 7.72
CA GLU A 79 -13.14 -24.92 7.28
C GLU A 79 -13.04 -26.30 7.94
N SER A 80 -11.83 -26.75 8.28
CA SER A 80 -11.60 -27.98 9.05
C SER A 80 -11.69 -27.80 10.57
N GLY A 81 -12.03 -26.61 11.06
CA GLY A 81 -12.16 -26.31 12.49
C GLY A 81 -10.82 -26.22 13.25
N ARG A 82 -9.70 -26.12 12.54
CA ARG A 82 -8.34 -26.04 13.09
C ARG A 82 -7.70 -24.66 12.96
N GLY A 83 -8.36 -23.74 12.25
CA GLY A 83 -7.87 -22.39 11.99
C GLY A 83 -8.52 -21.35 12.89
N ASP A 84 -7.74 -20.32 13.22
CA ASP A 84 -8.25 -19.13 13.91
C ASP A 84 -8.89 -18.16 12.91
N ILE A 85 -10.05 -17.62 13.28
CA ILE A 85 -10.83 -16.75 12.39
C ILE A 85 -10.16 -15.37 12.21
N GLU A 86 -9.43 -14.89 13.21
CA GLU A 86 -8.70 -13.62 13.16
C GLU A 86 -7.44 -13.75 12.32
N GLU A 87 -6.72 -14.86 12.44
CA GLU A 87 -5.58 -15.16 11.56
C GLU A 87 -6.03 -15.25 10.08
N TYR A 88 -7.17 -15.89 9.82
CA TYR A 88 -7.75 -15.91 8.48
C TYR A 88 -8.13 -14.51 7.99
N ARG A 89 -8.72 -13.67 8.85
CA ARG A 89 -9.01 -12.27 8.54
C ARG A 89 -7.74 -11.52 8.17
N ASP A 90 -6.72 -11.59 9.00
CA ASP A 90 -5.49 -10.82 8.82
C ASP A 90 -4.75 -11.22 7.54
N ALA A 91 -4.73 -12.52 7.22
CA ALA A 91 -4.20 -13.01 5.96
C ALA A 91 -4.96 -12.45 4.73
N ASN A 92 -6.29 -12.42 4.77
CA ASN A 92 -7.10 -11.86 3.68
C ASN A 92 -6.85 -10.37 3.48
N ILE A 93 -6.82 -9.59 4.57
CA ILE A 93 -6.53 -8.16 4.48
C ILE A 93 -5.11 -7.91 3.97
N ALA A 94 -4.13 -8.71 4.40
CA ALA A 94 -2.78 -8.62 3.88
C ALA A 94 -2.71 -8.89 2.37
N LEU A 95 -3.42 -9.92 1.89
CA LEU A 95 -3.52 -10.23 0.46
C LEU A 95 -4.17 -9.08 -0.32
N LEU A 96 -5.31 -8.57 0.14
CA LEU A 96 -6.01 -7.47 -0.52
C LEU A 96 -5.13 -6.22 -0.57
N ARG A 97 -4.38 -5.91 0.49
CA ARG A 97 -3.40 -4.80 0.47
C ARG A 97 -2.27 -5.05 -0.52
N ALA A 98 -1.77 -6.27 -0.65
CA ALA A 98 -0.77 -6.61 -1.66
C ALA A 98 -1.31 -6.47 -3.09
N GLU A 99 -2.60 -6.78 -3.31
CA GLU A 99 -3.26 -6.49 -4.59
C GLU A 99 -3.41 -4.99 -4.84
N MET A 100 -3.70 -4.21 -3.79
CA MET A 100 -3.78 -2.74 -3.87
C MET A 100 -2.45 -2.10 -4.26
N ASP A 101 -1.32 -2.63 -3.76
CA ASP A 101 0.03 -2.14 -4.10
C ASP A 101 0.38 -2.37 -5.58
N LEU A 102 -0.30 -3.31 -6.26
CA LEU A 102 -0.15 -3.59 -7.69
C LEU A 102 -1.10 -2.74 -8.56
N CYS A 103 -2.02 -1.97 -7.98
CA CYS A 103 -2.93 -1.11 -8.73
C CYS A 103 -2.19 0.07 -9.36
N THR A 104 -2.48 0.33 -10.63
CA THR A 104 -1.90 1.44 -11.40
C THR A 104 -2.81 2.66 -11.42
N THR A 105 -4.10 2.48 -11.18
CA THR A 105 -5.09 3.57 -11.20
C THR A 105 -5.80 3.76 -9.86
N PRO A 106 -6.30 4.98 -9.56
CA PRO A 106 -7.15 5.21 -8.40
C PRO A 106 -8.42 4.35 -8.39
N ASN A 107 -9.03 4.09 -9.55
CA ASN A 107 -10.24 3.28 -9.65
C ASN A 107 -9.98 1.81 -9.27
N GLU A 108 -8.86 1.23 -9.72
CA GLU A 108 -8.44 -0.10 -9.29
C GLU A 108 -8.24 -0.17 -7.77
N ARG A 109 -7.61 0.85 -7.16
CA ARG A 109 -7.48 0.92 -5.70
C ARG A 109 -8.83 1.00 -5.00
N ILE A 110 -9.77 1.79 -5.53
CA ILE A 110 -11.14 1.88 -5.00
C ILE A 110 -11.82 0.51 -5.03
N GLU A 111 -11.69 -0.27 -6.09
CA GLU A 111 -12.26 -1.62 -6.17
C GLU A 111 -11.69 -2.55 -5.10
N ILE A 112 -10.38 -2.51 -4.85
CA ILE A 112 -9.75 -3.30 -3.78
C ILE A 112 -10.23 -2.83 -2.40
N LEU A 113 -10.30 -1.53 -2.16
CA LEU A 113 -10.82 -0.96 -0.90
C LEU A 113 -12.29 -1.36 -0.65
N GLN A 114 -13.11 -1.43 -1.70
CA GLN A 114 -14.47 -1.96 -1.59
C GLN A 114 -14.47 -3.43 -1.16
N LYS A 115 -13.58 -4.27 -1.73
CA LYS A 115 -13.44 -5.67 -1.29
C LYS A 115 -13.03 -5.77 0.18
N ILE A 116 -12.09 -4.94 0.63
CA ILE A 116 -11.65 -4.86 2.03
C ILE A 116 -12.83 -4.50 2.95
N VAL A 117 -13.62 -3.47 2.60
CA VAL A 117 -14.81 -3.08 3.36
C VAL A 117 -15.82 -4.21 3.46
N GLN A 118 -16.13 -4.87 2.33
CA GLN A 118 -17.09 -5.98 2.34
C GLN A 118 -16.60 -7.17 3.16
N PHE A 119 -15.30 -7.46 3.11
CA PHE A 119 -14.70 -8.51 3.92
C PHE A 119 -14.82 -8.20 5.43
N HIS A 120 -14.41 -7.00 5.86
CA HIS A 120 -14.53 -6.60 7.26
C HIS A 120 -15.98 -6.55 7.74
N LYS A 121 -16.93 -6.16 6.88
CA LYS A 121 -18.37 -6.17 7.22
C LYS A 121 -18.84 -7.59 7.55
N LYS A 122 -18.56 -8.56 6.66
CA LYS A 122 -18.93 -9.97 6.90
C LYS A 122 -18.25 -10.54 8.15
N PHE A 123 -16.99 -10.16 8.38
CA PHE A 123 -16.24 -10.57 9.56
C PHE A 123 -16.85 -9.99 10.85
N GLU A 124 -17.19 -8.71 10.89
CA GLU A 124 -17.85 -8.08 12.04
C GLU A 124 -19.21 -8.73 12.34
N GLU A 125 -20.02 -9.01 11.32
CA GLU A 125 -21.29 -9.73 11.48
C GLU A 125 -21.08 -11.14 12.07
N GLN A 126 -20.00 -11.83 11.69
CA GLN A 126 -19.67 -13.15 12.24
C GLN A 126 -19.18 -13.08 13.69
N ILE A 127 -18.33 -12.12 14.04
CA ILE A 127 -17.86 -11.92 15.42
C ILE A 127 -19.02 -11.50 16.33
N LYS A 128 -19.90 -10.61 15.85
CA LYS A 128 -21.12 -10.23 16.57
C LYS A 128 -21.99 -11.44 16.89
N ARG A 129 -22.28 -12.29 15.90
CA ARG A 129 -23.05 -13.52 16.12
C ARG A 129 -22.39 -14.43 17.15
N ARG A 130 -21.07 -14.61 17.09
CA ARG A 130 -20.32 -15.39 18.09
C ARG A 130 -20.40 -14.78 19.49
N ALA A 131 -20.46 -13.45 19.59
CA ALA A 131 -20.58 -12.78 20.89
C ALA A 131 -21.98 -13.00 21.48
N ASP A 132 -23.02 -12.89 20.64
CA ASP A 132 -24.41 -13.18 21.01
C ASP A 132 -24.58 -14.64 21.48
N GLU A 133 -23.80 -15.57 20.92
CA GLU A 133 -23.72 -16.98 21.31
C GLU A 133 -22.81 -17.24 22.54
N GLY A 134 -22.12 -16.22 23.06
CA GLY A 134 -21.22 -16.33 24.21
C GLY A 134 -19.84 -16.94 23.91
N HIS A 135 -19.45 -17.02 22.64
CA HIS A 135 -18.18 -17.61 22.18
C HIS A 135 -17.03 -16.60 22.04
N THR A 136 -17.30 -15.31 22.16
CA THR A 136 -16.30 -14.23 22.09
C THR A 136 -16.81 -13.03 22.90
N THR A 137 -16.01 -11.96 22.98
CA THR A 137 -16.31 -10.83 23.87
C THR A 137 -16.86 -9.62 23.10
N GLN A 138 -17.53 -8.71 23.81
CA GLN A 138 -17.90 -7.40 23.23
C GLN A 138 -16.67 -6.62 22.74
N TYR A 139 -15.53 -6.78 23.41
CA TYR A 139 -14.26 -6.18 22.96
C TYR A 139 -13.86 -6.66 21.56
N ASP A 140 -14.08 -7.93 21.24
CA ASP A 140 -13.78 -8.48 19.92
C ASP A 140 -14.72 -7.92 18.84
N VAL A 141 -15.99 -7.72 19.19
CA VAL A 141 -16.98 -7.04 18.32
C VAL A 141 -16.54 -5.61 18.04
N ASP A 142 -16.18 -4.85 19.07
CA ASP A 142 -15.75 -3.46 18.93
C ASP A 142 -14.47 -3.35 18.10
N ARG A 143 -13.51 -4.26 18.31
CA ARG A 143 -12.28 -4.34 17.50
C ARG A 143 -12.58 -4.65 16.03
N ALA A 144 -13.49 -5.58 15.74
CA ALA A 144 -13.93 -5.85 14.37
C ALA A 144 -14.62 -4.63 13.74
N LYS A 145 -15.39 -3.88 14.55
CA LYS A 145 -16.06 -2.66 14.11
C LYS A 145 -15.08 -1.55 13.74
N VAL A 146 -14.04 -1.35 14.56
CA VAL A 146 -12.98 -0.38 14.29
C VAL A 146 -12.31 -0.69 12.95
N ALA A 147 -11.90 -1.95 12.72
CA ALA A 147 -11.28 -2.34 11.46
C ALA A 147 -12.18 -2.10 10.24
N MET A 148 -13.49 -2.37 10.36
CA MET A 148 -14.48 -2.07 9.32
C MET A 148 -14.58 -0.56 9.06
N LEU A 149 -14.63 0.28 10.10
CA LEU A 149 -14.70 1.73 9.97
C LEU A 149 -13.42 2.31 9.35
N GLU A 150 -12.24 1.80 9.74
CA GLU A 150 -10.97 2.21 9.15
C GLU A 150 -10.93 1.94 7.65
N ALA A 151 -11.36 0.76 7.21
CA ALA A 151 -11.48 0.43 5.79
C ALA A 151 -12.45 1.37 5.04
N GLN A 152 -13.59 1.72 5.66
CA GLN A 152 -14.55 2.65 5.06
C GLN A 152 -13.98 4.06 4.95
N ILE A 153 -13.27 4.52 5.99
CA ILE A 153 -12.60 5.82 5.98
C ILE A 153 -11.55 5.86 4.86
N GLU A 154 -10.77 4.79 4.69
CA GLU A 154 -9.78 4.69 3.61
C GLU A 154 -10.43 4.76 2.22
N LEU A 155 -11.52 4.01 2.01
CA LEU A 155 -12.32 4.07 0.78
C LEU A 155 -12.86 5.48 0.50
N VAL A 156 -13.44 6.14 1.51
CA VAL A 156 -13.97 7.51 1.36
C VAL A 156 -12.85 8.48 1.02
N ARG A 157 -11.69 8.38 1.68
CA ARG A 157 -10.53 9.21 1.36
C ARG A 157 -10.07 9.03 -0.08
N GLU A 158 -10.01 7.81 -0.58
CA GLU A 158 -9.60 7.56 -1.97
C GLU A 158 -10.62 8.12 -2.97
N ASN A 159 -11.92 7.96 -2.71
CA ASN A 159 -12.97 8.57 -3.54
C ASN A 159 -12.89 10.11 -3.57
N LEU A 160 -12.62 10.75 -2.42
CA LEU A 160 -12.46 12.20 -2.35
C LEU A 160 -11.26 12.68 -3.19
N LYS A 161 -10.15 11.94 -3.19
CA LYS A 161 -9.01 12.26 -4.07
C LYS A 161 -9.43 12.24 -5.54
N VAL A 162 -10.12 11.18 -5.98
CA VAL A 162 -10.59 11.05 -7.36
C VAL A 162 -11.54 12.18 -7.75
N GLN A 163 -12.46 12.57 -6.87
CA GLN A 163 -13.39 13.68 -7.11
C GLN A 163 -12.67 15.04 -7.18
N SER A 164 -11.59 15.24 -6.42
CA SER A 164 -10.82 16.50 -6.44
C SER A 164 -9.92 16.70 -7.66
N THR A 165 -9.61 15.62 -8.40
CA THR A 165 -8.82 15.65 -9.64
C THR A 165 -9.66 15.76 -10.92
N ASN A 166 -10.99 15.74 -10.81
CA ASN A 166 -11.93 15.96 -11.91
C ASN A 166 -12.50 17.39 -11.84
#